data_AF-A0A7C3TZR4-F1
#
_entry.id   AF-A0A7C3TZR4-F1
#
_cell.length_a   1.000
_cell.length_b   1.000
_cell.length_c   1.000
_cell.angle_alpha   90.00
_cell.angle_beta   90.00
_cell.angle_gamma   90.00
#
_symmetry.space_group_name_H-M   'P 1'
#
loop_
_entity.id
_entity.type
_entity.pdbx_description
1 polymer ?
#
loop_
_entity_poly.entity_id
_entity_poly.type
_entity_poly.pdbx_seq_one_letter_code
_entity_poly.pdbx_strand_id
1 'polypeptide(L)'
;MEIPQTRFPNLPERLKGLGEIATNLWWSWHPGARMLFKLLDRQAWKESGHNPVKTLLGLPKETYETLVKDREYLHLYDQVLELLVKDLEPKDDFFGEGSTHQQAHCIAYFSAEYGLHQSLPFYAGGLGFLAGDYIKKSSDQGIPMVAVGFMYPEGDLRQQICEDGWQENPNETLDREAASIARVLDESGNPIIVKIPFVEPPIRVAVWKVMVGRIPLYLMDTDIPVNDPWNRGISAHLYIGNREQRLRQEIVLGIGGFEVLSTLGIRHTVLHLNEGHPAFALLERIREKVQAGMSYEKAARQVRATSVFTTHTPGKRRVRSCNNTLG
;
A
#
# COMPACT_ATOMS: atom_id res chain seq x y z
N MET A 1 10.90 3.13 11.13
CA MET A 1 9.66 2.83 11.88
C MET A 1 10.10 1.89 12.98
N GLU A 2 10.05 2.30 14.23
CA GLU A 2 10.32 1.36 15.33
C GLU A 2 9.19 0.34 15.31
N ILE A 3 9.51 -0.90 14.97
CA ILE A 3 8.55 -2.00 15.08
C ILE A 3 8.50 -2.30 16.57
N PRO A 4 7.32 -2.26 17.20
CA PRO A 4 7.21 -2.65 18.59
C PRO A 4 7.83 -4.04 18.75
N GLN A 5 8.83 -4.20 19.64
CA GLN A 5 9.42 -5.51 19.97
C GLN A 5 8.34 -6.55 20.30
N THR A 6 7.17 -6.10 20.75
CA THR A 6 6.00 -6.92 21.06
C THR A 6 5.39 -7.66 19.86
N ARG A 7 5.67 -7.29 18.61
CA ARG A 7 5.08 -7.96 17.44
C ARG A 7 5.60 -9.38 17.25
N PHE A 8 6.86 -9.66 17.58
CA PHE A 8 7.49 -10.96 17.38
C PHE A 8 8.05 -11.49 18.72
N PRO A 9 7.20 -12.02 19.61
CA PRO A 9 7.57 -12.31 21.00
C PRO A 9 8.66 -13.39 21.14
N ASN A 10 8.76 -14.30 20.17
CA ASN A 10 9.75 -15.39 20.19
C ASN A 10 11.10 -15.00 19.58
N LEU A 11 11.21 -13.80 18.98
CA LEU A 11 12.40 -13.38 18.24
C LEU A 11 13.48 -12.88 19.22
N PRO A 12 14.67 -13.51 19.28
CA PRO A 12 15.75 -13.09 20.18
C PRO A 12 16.40 -11.79 19.70
N GLU A 13 16.98 -11.04 20.64
CA GLU A 13 17.60 -9.73 20.37
C GLU A 13 18.65 -9.76 19.23
N ARG A 14 19.42 -10.86 19.12
CA ARG A 14 20.42 -11.05 18.04
C ARG A 14 19.81 -11.08 16.64
N LEU A 15 18.54 -11.48 16.51
CA LEU A 15 17.81 -11.62 15.26
C LEU A 15 16.69 -10.59 15.09
N LYS A 16 16.63 -9.54 15.94
CA LYS A 16 15.55 -8.55 15.91
C LYS A 16 15.31 -7.92 14.53
N GLY A 17 16.38 -7.73 13.75
CA GLY A 17 16.30 -7.20 12.38
C GLY A 17 15.52 -8.09 11.40
N LEU A 18 15.23 -9.37 11.73
CA LEU A 18 14.30 -10.18 10.94
C LEU A 18 12.90 -9.58 10.96
N GLY A 19 12.47 -8.96 12.07
CA GLY A 19 11.21 -8.23 12.14
C GLY A 19 11.20 -7.00 11.22
N GLU A 20 12.33 -6.28 11.15
CA GLU A 20 12.53 -5.14 10.25
C GLU A 20 12.44 -5.56 8.79
N ILE A 21 13.16 -6.63 8.42
CA ILE A 21 13.09 -7.20 7.08
C ILE A 21 11.66 -7.68 6.80
N ALA A 22 10.99 -8.39 7.71
CA ALA A 22 9.67 -8.98 7.48
C ALA A 22 8.55 -7.96 7.26
N THR A 23 8.66 -6.77 7.84
CA THR A 23 7.63 -5.73 7.81
C THR A 23 7.86 -4.65 6.74
N ASN A 24 8.93 -4.77 5.96
CA ASN A 24 9.19 -3.95 4.79
C ASN A 24 9.27 -4.82 3.53
N LEU A 25 8.35 -4.63 2.57
CA LEU A 25 8.27 -5.47 1.37
C LEU A 25 9.51 -5.47 0.48
N TRP A 26 10.52 -4.65 0.77
CA TRP A 26 11.88 -4.76 0.22
C TRP A 26 12.31 -6.22 0.04
N TRP A 27 12.10 -7.07 1.07
CA TRP A 27 12.48 -8.48 1.00
C TRP A 27 11.90 -9.22 -0.23
N SER A 28 10.74 -8.80 -0.75
CA SER A 28 10.00 -9.54 -1.79
C SER A 28 10.68 -9.53 -3.16
N TRP A 29 11.53 -8.54 -3.46
CA TRP A 29 12.33 -8.50 -4.70
C TRP A 29 13.85 -8.67 -4.47
N HIS A 30 14.28 -8.91 -3.22
CA HIS A 30 15.68 -9.21 -2.89
C HIS A 30 15.89 -10.70 -2.59
N PRO A 31 16.58 -11.46 -3.47
CA PRO A 31 16.74 -12.91 -3.31
C PRO A 31 17.40 -13.35 -2.01
N GLY A 32 18.40 -12.60 -1.52
CA GLY A 32 19.07 -12.89 -0.24
C GLY A 32 18.11 -12.80 0.95
N ALA A 33 17.24 -11.80 0.98
CA ALA A 33 16.22 -11.65 2.00
C ALA A 33 15.18 -12.77 1.96
N ARG A 34 14.73 -13.18 0.77
CA ARG A 34 13.84 -14.36 0.62
C ARG A 34 14.51 -15.63 1.11
N MET A 35 15.82 -15.76 0.91
CA MET A 35 16.58 -16.91 1.38
C MET A 35 16.62 -16.99 2.91
N LEU A 36 16.71 -15.85 3.63
CA LEU A 36 16.65 -15.85 5.09
C LEU A 36 15.41 -16.54 5.64
N PHE A 37 14.23 -16.20 5.11
CA PHE A 37 12.97 -16.80 5.54
C PHE A 37 12.82 -18.25 5.10
N LYS A 38 13.38 -18.62 3.95
CA LYS A 38 13.42 -20.01 3.50
C LYS A 38 14.35 -20.89 4.36
N LEU A 39 15.47 -20.35 4.83
CA LEU A 39 16.45 -21.06 5.67
C LEU A 39 16.03 -21.12 7.14
N LEU A 40 15.19 -20.18 7.60
CA LEU A 40 14.57 -20.23 8.92
C LEU A 40 13.84 -21.56 9.13
N ASP A 41 12.87 -21.86 8.26
CA ASP A 41 12.18 -23.14 8.19
C ASP A 41 11.50 -23.26 6.83
N ARG A 42 11.91 -24.27 6.03
CA ARG A 42 11.40 -24.43 4.67
C ARG A 42 9.92 -24.77 4.61
N GLN A 43 9.42 -25.50 5.59
CA GLN A 43 8.04 -25.96 5.63
C GLN A 43 7.12 -24.83 6.08
N ALA A 44 7.46 -24.15 7.19
CA ALA A 44 6.71 -22.98 7.65
C ALA A 44 6.70 -21.85 6.60
N TRP A 45 7.81 -21.66 5.87
CA TRP A 45 7.86 -20.71 4.76
C TRP A 45 6.89 -21.04 3.61
N LYS A 46 6.74 -22.33 3.29
CA LYS A 46 5.79 -22.78 2.26
C LYS A 46 4.35 -22.67 2.74
N GLU A 47 4.06 -23.14 3.95
CA GLU A 47 2.72 -23.16 4.56
C GLU A 47 2.18 -21.76 4.87
N SER A 48 3.08 -20.79 5.12
CA SER A 48 2.70 -19.39 5.30
C SER A 48 2.32 -18.66 4.00
N GLY A 49 2.46 -19.31 2.84
CA GLY A 49 2.29 -18.65 1.54
C GLY A 49 3.45 -17.69 1.24
N HIS A 50 4.65 -17.99 1.72
CA HIS A 50 5.82 -17.12 1.60
C HIS A 50 5.61 -15.75 2.28
N ASN A 51 4.90 -15.74 3.42
CA ASN A 51 4.67 -14.55 4.22
C ASN A 51 5.65 -14.53 5.40
N PRO A 52 6.60 -13.57 5.46
CA PRO A 52 7.62 -13.56 6.50
C PRO A 52 7.05 -13.23 7.88
N VAL A 53 6.04 -12.36 7.96
CA VAL A 53 5.39 -12.03 9.25
C VAL A 53 4.72 -13.28 9.81
N LYS A 54 3.90 -13.96 9.00
CA LYS A 54 3.24 -15.22 9.39
C LYS A 54 4.24 -16.32 9.74
N THR A 55 5.35 -16.42 8.99
CA THR A 55 6.44 -17.37 9.28
C THR A 55 7.05 -17.07 10.65
N LEU A 56 7.41 -15.82 10.92
CA LEU A 56 8.04 -15.46 12.19
C LEU A 56 7.12 -15.67 13.40
N LEU A 57 5.83 -15.36 13.25
CA LEU A 57 4.83 -15.58 14.29
C LEU A 57 4.57 -17.06 14.58
N GLY A 58 4.68 -17.92 13.56
CA GLY A 58 4.39 -19.35 13.67
C GLY A 58 5.53 -20.20 14.21
N LEU A 59 6.77 -19.67 14.25
CA LEU A 59 7.93 -20.45 14.69
C LEU A 59 8.09 -20.46 16.22
N PRO A 60 8.44 -21.62 16.80
CA PRO A 60 8.70 -21.74 18.23
C PRO A 60 10.05 -21.10 18.58
N LYS A 61 10.22 -20.74 19.85
CA LYS A 61 11.42 -20.02 20.35
C LYS A 61 12.71 -20.81 20.10
N GLU A 62 12.64 -22.12 20.24
CA GLU A 62 13.76 -23.07 20.12
C GLU A 62 14.39 -23.05 18.72
N THR A 63 13.59 -22.78 17.68
CA THR A 63 14.07 -22.60 16.30
C THR A 63 15.04 -21.43 16.23
N TYR A 64 14.67 -20.30 16.83
CA TYR A 64 15.53 -19.11 16.85
C TYR A 64 16.77 -19.30 17.73
N GLU A 65 16.65 -19.96 18.88
CA GLU A 65 17.79 -20.25 19.77
C GLU A 65 18.84 -21.16 19.11
N THR A 66 18.41 -22.01 18.17
CA THR A 66 19.30 -22.82 17.33
C THR A 66 20.00 -21.96 16.28
N LEU A 67 19.25 -21.11 15.56
CA LEU A 67 19.79 -20.25 14.49
C LEU A 67 20.79 -19.21 15.00
N VAL A 68 20.62 -18.71 16.22
CA VAL A 68 21.59 -17.81 16.86
C VAL A 68 22.98 -18.46 17.03
N LYS A 69 23.07 -19.79 16.96
CA LYS A 69 24.35 -20.52 17.05
C LYS A 69 24.92 -20.89 15.67
N ASP A 70 24.14 -20.72 14.60
CA ASP A 70 24.54 -21.05 13.23
C ASP A 70 25.32 -19.89 12.60
N ARG A 71 26.63 -20.09 12.41
CA ARG A 71 27.52 -19.06 11.85
C ARG A 71 27.22 -18.75 10.38
N GLU A 72 26.80 -19.73 9.59
CA GLU A 72 26.51 -19.52 8.18
C GLU A 72 25.21 -18.71 8.03
N TYR A 73 24.18 -19.06 8.82
CA TYR A 73 22.94 -18.30 8.86
C TYR A 73 23.18 -16.86 9.31
N LEU A 74 23.93 -16.65 10.41
CA LEU A 74 24.22 -15.32 10.93
C LEU A 74 25.01 -14.46 9.92
N HIS A 75 25.94 -15.06 9.18
CA HIS A 75 26.68 -14.34 8.14
C HIS A 75 25.75 -13.82 7.03
N LEU A 76 24.84 -14.67 6.52
CA LEU A 76 23.83 -14.27 5.54
C LEU A 76 22.88 -13.21 6.11
N TYR A 77 22.45 -13.39 7.36
CA TYR A 77 21.58 -12.44 8.06
C TYR A 77 22.22 -11.05 8.16
N ASP A 78 23.46 -10.97 8.63
CA ASP A 78 24.17 -9.70 8.78
C ASP A 78 24.37 -9.01 7.43
N GLN A 79 24.72 -9.75 6.38
CA GLN A 79 24.85 -9.22 5.01
C GLN A 79 23.54 -8.63 4.47
N VAL A 80 22.43 -9.33 4.67
CA VAL A 80 21.11 -8.87 4.19
C VAL A 80 20.66 -7.66 5.00
N LEU A 81 20.91 -7.63 6.31
CA LEU A 81 20.55 -6.50 7.16
C LEU A 81 21.37 -5.26 6.78
N GLU A 82 22.69 -5.42 6.57
CA GLU A 82 23.56 -4.34 6.09
C GLU A 82 23.07 -3.81 4.73
N LEU A 83 22.69 -4.71 3.81
CA LEU A 83 22.14 -4.32 2.53
C LEU A 83 20.80 -3.58 2.68
N LEU A 84 19.89 -4.04 3.54
CA LEU A 84 18.63 -3.36 3.83
C LEU A 84 18.89 -1.94 4.32
N VAL A 85 19.78 -1.78 5.32
CA VAL A 85 20.10 -0.47 5.90
C VAL A 85 20.62 0.45 4.80
N LYS A 86 21.62 0.01 4.02
CA LYS A 86 22.18 0.75 2.88
C LYS A 86 21.11 1.08 1.82
N ASP A 87 20.23 0.14 1.50
CA ASP A 87 19.17 0.31 0.52
C ASP A 87 17.98 1.10 1.05
N LEU A 88 17.94 1.48 2.34
CA LEU A 88 16.93 2.36 2.91
C LEU A 88 17.49 3.73 3.30
N GLU A 89 18.81 3.91 3.31
CA GLU A 89 19.44 5.20 3.52
C GLU A 89 18.86 6.25 2.54
N PRO A 90 18.56 7.47 3.04
CA PRO A 90 18.16 8.58 2.18
C PRO A 90 19.21 8.82 1.11
N LYS A 91 18.79 8.94 -0.15
CA LYS A 91 19.67 9.35 -1.24
C LYS A 91 19.49 10.85 -1.44
N ASP A 92 20.57 11.61 -1.32
CA ASP A 92 20.58 13.07 -1.54
C ASP A 92 20.46 13.44 -3.05
N ASP A 93 20.59 12.44 -3.93
CA ASP A 93 20.97 12.66 -5.32
C ASP A 93 19.85 13.11 -6.27
N PHE A 94 18.57 12.94 -5.92
CA PHE A 94 17.51 13.21 -6.91
C PHE A 94 17.23 14.71 -7.12
N PHE A 95 17.45 15.54 -6.10
CA PHE A 95 17.25 17.00 -6.17
C PHE A 95 18.49 17.82 -5.77
N GLY A 96 19.62 17.17 -5.50
CA GLY A 96 20.90 17.80 -5.14
C GLY A 96 21.07 18.07 -3.64
N GLU A 97 22.33 18.12 -3.21
CA GLU A 97 22.73 18.41 -1.83
C GLU A 97 22.14 19.76 -1.35
N GLY A 98 21.54 19.75 -0.15
CA GLY A 98 21.10 20.97 0.54
C GLY A 98 19.61 21.31 0.46
N SER A 99 18.76 20.45 -0.12
CA SER A 99 17.31 20.69 -0.11
C SER A 99 16.68 20.31 1.24
N THR A 100 16.47 21.31 2.12
CA THR A 100 15.58 21.22 3.32
C THR A 100 14.09 21.05 2.95
N HIS A 101 13.82 20.59 1.73
CA HIS A 101 12.54 20.64 1.02
C HIS A 101 12.14 19.29 0.44
N GLN A 102 12.61 18.17 1.02
CA GLN A 102 12.28 16.82 0.54
C GLN A 102 10.76 16.54 0.47
N GLN A 103 9.95 17.20 1.33
CA GLN A 103 8.49 17.20 1.25
C GLN A 103 7.92 18.07 0.10
N ALA A 104 8.64 19.09 -0.36
CA ALA A 104 8.22 19.98 -1.45
C ALA A 104 8.43 19.38 -2.85
N HIS A 105 9.05 18.20 -2.96
CA HIS A 105 9.29 17.54 -4.24
C HIS A 105 8.78 16.09 -4.30
N CYS A 106 7.88 15.72 -3.38
CA CYS A 106 7.28 14.39 -3.33
C CYS A 106 6.23 14.18 -4.44
N ILE A 107 6.20 12.97 -5.00
CA ILE A 107 5.18 12.48 -5.93
C ILE A 107 4.12 11.72 -5.14
N ALA A 108 2.85 12.09 -5.25
CA ALA A 108 1.75 11.27 -4.77
C ALA A 108 1.23 10.38 -5.91
N TYR A 109 1.46 9.08 -5.82
CA TYR A 109 1.04 8.08 -6.79
C TYR A 109 -0.25 7.39 -6.34
N PHE A 110 -1.31 7.51 -7.11
CA PHE A 110 -2.61 6.92 -6.81
C PHE A 110 -2.90 5.77 -7.76
N SER A 111 -3.25 4.62 -7.20
CA SER A 111 -3.72 3.48 -7.96
C SER A 111 -4.79 2.72 -7.20
N ALA A 112 -5.73 2.12 -7.94
CA ALA A 112 -6.73 1.24 -7.34
C ALA A 112 -6.11 -0.07 -6.87
N GLU A 113 -5.05 -0.56 -7.52
CA GLU A 113 -4.45 -1.87 -7.24
C GLU A 113 -2.92 -1.84 -7.22
N TYR A 114 -2.32 -2.74 -6.43
CA TYR A 114 -0.88 -2.89 -6.25
C TYR A 114 -0.47 -4.37 -6.17
N GLY A 115 0.19 -4.85 -7.21
CA GLY A 115 0.77 -6.19 -7.32
C GLY A 115 2.14 -6.25 -6.66
N LEU A 116 2.18 -6.32 -5.33
CA LEU A 116 3.44 -6.26 -4.58
C LEU A 116 4.02 -7.65 -4.34
N HIS A 117 3.25 -8.51 -3.69
CA HIS A 117 3.58 -9.89 -3.40
C HIS A 117 2.31 -10.65 -3.01
N GLN A 118 2.25 -11.97 -3.22
CA GLN A 118 1.09 -12.81 -2.90
C GLN A 118 0.62 -12.72 -1.43
N SER A 119 1.52 -12.34 -0.52
CA SER A 119 1.18 -12.13 0.90
C SER A 119 0.33 -10.88 1.15
N LEU A 120 0.14 -10.03 0.14
CA LEU A 120 -0.72 -8.84 0.16
C LEU A 120 -1.50 -8.78 -1.18
N PRO A 121 -2.64 -9.47 -1.29
CA PRO A 121 -3.37 -9.66 -2.55
C PRO A 121 -4.21 -8.43 -2.93
N PHE A 122 -3.58 -7.26 -3.05
CA PHE A 122 -4.26 -6.00 -3.39
C PHE A 122 -4.32 -5.72 -4.90
N TYR A 123 -4.44 -6.77 -5.73
CA TYR A 123 -4.40 -6.67 -7.19
C TYR A 123 -5.19 -7.80 -7.84
N ALA A 124 -5.64 -7.56 -9.09
CA ALA A 124 -6.30 -8.59 -9.90
C ALA A 124 -5.55 -8.97 -11.17
N GLY A 125 -4.66 -8.10 -11.66
CA GLY A 125 -4.02 -8.37 -12.95
C GLY A 125 -2.79 -7.52 -13.24
N GLY A 126 -2.47 -7.44 -14.54
CA GLY A 126 -1.24 -6.79 -15.02
C GLY A 126 -1.12 -5.31 -14.66
N LEU A 127 -2.24 -4.59 -14.51
CA LEU A 127 -2.24 -3.19 -14.07
C LEU A 127 -1.73 -3.05 -12.63
N GLY A 128 -2.16 -3.95 -11.74
CA GLY A 128 -1.65 -4.01 -10.37
C GLY A 128 -0.16 -4.34 -10.33
N PHE A 129 0.30 -5.35 -11.07
CA PHE A 129 1.74 -5.66 -11.16
C PHE A 129 2.56 -4.48 -11.66
N LEU A 130 2.09 -3.78 -12.68
CA LEU A 130 2.76 -2.57 -13.17
C LEU A 130 2.85 -1.49 -12.09
N ALA A 131 1.77 -1.23 -11.36
CA ALA A 131 1.77 -0.27 -10.26
C ALA A 131 2.74 -0.69 -9.13
N GLY A 132 2.77 -1.98 -8.81
CA GLY A 132 3.68 -2.56 -7.82
C GLY A 132 5.15 -2.43 -8.25
N ASP A 133 5.49 -2.84 -9.45
CA ASP A 133 6.85 -2.76 -9.99
C ASP A 133 7.31 -1.32 -10.18
N TYR A 134 6.39 -0.41 -10.53
CA TYR A 134 6.68 1.02 -10.62
C TYR A 134 7.14 1.59 -9.28
N ILE A 135 6.45 1.28 -8.18
CA ILE A 135 6.85 1.77 -6.86
C ILE A 135 8.06 1.01 -6.31
N LYS A 136 8.24 -0.29 -6.60
CA LYS A 136 9.49 -1.01 -6.26
C LYS A 136 10.69 -0.35 -6.94
N LYS A 137 10.59 -0.08 -8.25
CA LYS A 137 11.67 0.54 -9.00
C LYS A 137 11.95 1.97 -8.54
N SER A 138 10.89 2.73 -8.24
CA SER A 138 10.99 4.07 -7.68
C SER A 138 11.71 4.05 -6.33
N SER A 139 11.44 3.04 -5.49
CA SER A 139 12.15 2.84 -4.22
C SER A 139 13.64 2.55 -4.42
N ASP A 140 14.02 1.66 -5.35
CA ASP A 140 15.43 1.36 -5.66
C ASP A 140 16.19 2.62 -6.12
N GLN A 141 15.52 3.45 -6.92
CA GLN A 141 16.06 4.70 -7.46
C GLN A 141 16.06 5.86 -6.45
N GLY A 142 15.41 5.71 -5.29
CA GLY A 142 15.31 6.78 -4.30
C GLY A 142 14.40 7.94 -4.73
N ILE A 143 13.42 7.68 -5.60
CA ILE A 143 12.44 8.69 -6.01
C ILE A 143 11.57 9.05 -4.80
N PRO A 144 11.45 10.33 -4.42
CA PRO A 144 10.60 10.73 -3.29
C PRO A 144 9.14 10.60 -3.69
N MET A 145 8.51 9.53 -3.22
CA MET A 145 7.16 9.15 -3.58
C MET A 145 6.40 8.63 -2.38
N VAL A 146 5.11 8.94 -2.33
CA VAL A 146 4.10 8.29 -1.49
C VAL A 146 3.08 7.64 -2.40
N ALA A 147 2.63 6.43 -2.06
CA ALA A 147 1.61 5.73 -2.81
C ALA A 147 0.30 5.67 -2.02
N VAL A 148 -0.84 5.70 -2.71
CA VAL A 148 -2.18 5.67 -2.14
C VAL A 148 -3.05 4.65 -2.88
N GLY A 149 -3.79 3.84 -2.13
CA GLY A 149 -4.68 2.81 -2.66
C GLY A 149 -5.69 2.29 -1.63
N PHE A 150 -6.22 1.11 -1.91
CA PHE A 150 -7.18 0.43 -1.04
C PHE A 150 -6.57 -0.77 -0.32
N MET A 151 -7.03 -0.96 0.91
CA MET A 151 -6.93 -2.25 1.58
C MET A 151 -8.07 -3.12 1.06
N TYR A 152 -7.75 -4.19 0.33
CA TYR A 152 -8.73 -5.21 -0.09
C TYR A 152 -8.57 -6.44 0.80
N PRO A 153 -9.28 -6.52 1.95
CA PRO A 153 -9.09 -7.60 2.90
C PRO A 153 -9.56 -8.93 2.34
N GLU A 154 -10.46 -8.97 1.36
CA GLU A 154 -10.92 -10.22 0.75
C GLU A 154 -10.14 -10.58 -0.53
N GLY A 155 -9.12 -9.79 -0.86
CA GLY A 155 -8.26 -10.02 -2.02
C GLY A 155 -8.99 -9.98 -3.37
N ASP A 156 -8.33 -10.54 -4.37
CA ASP A 156 -8.93 -10.90 -5.66
C ASP A 156 -9.17 -12.41 -5.76
N LEU A 157 -9.89 -12.81 -6.80
CA LEU A 157 -10.31 -14.17 -7.12
C LEU A 157 -9.20 -15.22 -6.97
N ARG A 158 -9.30 -16.07 -5.95
CA ARG A 158 -8.53 -17.33 -5.90
C ARG A 158 -9.30 -18.41 -6.65
N GLN A 159 -8.83 -18.75 -7.85
CA GLN A 159 -9.43 -19.82 -8.64
C GLN A 159 -9.07 -21.20 -8.05
N GLN A 160 -10.09 -21.97 -7.71
CA GLN A 160 -9.96 -23.40 -7.38
C GLN A 160 -10.80 -24.20 -8.39
N ILE A 161 -10.19 -25.18 -9.05
CA ILE A 161 -10.92 -26.09 -9.94
C ILE A 161 -11.23 -27.35 -9.14
N CYS A 162 -12.51 -27.63 -8.95
CA CYS A 162 -13.00 -28.81 -8.25
C CYS A 162 -12.88 -30.07 -9.11
N GLU A 163 -13.01 -31.24 -8.48
CA GLU A 163 -12.90 -32.54 -9.15
C GLU A 163 -13.95 -32.74 -10.26
N ASP A 164 -15.08 -32.03 -10.15
CA ASP A 164 -16.16 -31.99 -11.15
C ASP A 164 -15.89 -31.02 -12.32
N GLY A 165 -14.73 -30.35 -12.31
CA GLY A 165 -14.33 -29.37 -13.31
C GLY A 165 -14.98 -28.00 -13.15
N TRP A 166 -15.80 -27.77 -12.12
CA TRP A 166 -16.34 -26.46 -11.81
C TRP A 166 -15.32 -25.60 -11.08
N GLN A 167 -15.38 -24.30 -11.35
CA GLN A 167 -14.58 -23.33 -10.64
C GLN A 167 -15.30 -22.89 -9.37
N GLU A 168 -14.60 -23.02 -8.25
CA GLU A 168 -14.91 -22.38 -6.98
C GLU A 168 -13.98 -21.19 -6.73
N ASN A 169 -14.48 -20.25 -5.93
CA ASN A 169 -13.78 -19.04 -5.53
C ASN A 169 -13.76 -18.97 -4.00
N PRO A 170 -12.90 -19.74 -3.31
CA PRO A 170 -12.77 -19.65 -1.87
C PRO A 170 -12.40 -18.21 -1.45
N ASN A 171 -13.18 -17.64 -0.53
CA ASN A 171 -12.85 -16.38 0.10
C ASN A 171 -11.72 -16.60 1.11
N GLU A 172 -10.55 -16.02 0.84
CA GLU A 172 -9.48 -15.94 1.83
C GLU A 172 -9.33 -14.50 2.28
N THR A 173 -9.74 -14.25 3.53
CA THR A 173 -9.54 -12.94 4.13
C THR A 173 -8.09 -12.79 4.58
N LEU A 174 -7.49 -11.64 4.26
CA LEU A 174 -6.18 -11.23 4.75
C LEU A 174 -6.19 -11.16 6.28
N ASP A 175 -5.37 -12.00 6.91
CA ASP A 175 -5.02 -11.84 8.31
C ASP A 175 -4.11 -10.61 8.46
N ARG A 176 -4.70 -9.51 8.92
CA ARG A 176 -4.05 -8.21 9.03
C ARG A 176 -2.92 -8.21 10.07
N GLU A 177 -3.03 -9.01 11.12
CA GLU A 177 -2.03 -9.11 12.18
C GLU A 177 -0.80 -9.91 11.71
N ALA A 178 -1.03 -10.91 10.87
CA ALA A 178 0.01 -11.72 10.24
C ALA A 178 0.52 -11.18 8.89
N ALA A 179 0.17 -9.97 8.49
CA ALA A 179 0.56 -9.36 7.21
C ALA A 179 1.61 -8.24 7.38
N SER A 180 2.40 -7.97 6.35
CA SER A 180 3.39 -6.86 6.31
C SER A 180 2.71 -5.49 6.13
N ILE A 181 1.73 -5.21 6.98
CA ILE A 181 0.96 -3.97 7.07
C ILE A 181 0.95 -3.49 8.52
N ALA A 182 0.66 -2.21 8.72
CA ALA A 182 0.47 -1.61 10.04
C ALA A 182 -0.66 -0.59 10.01
N ARG A 183 -1.46 -0.50 11.08
CA ARG A 183 -2.40 0.61 11.24
C ARG A 183 -1.63 1.91 11.44
N VAL A 184 -2.10 2.99 10.83
CA VAL A 184 -1.57 4.32 11.10
C VAL A 184 -2.24 4.87 12.35
N LEU A 185 -1.43 5.29 13.32
CA LEU A 185 -1.89 5.80 14.61
C LEU A 185 -1.60 7.30 14.71
N ASP A 186 -2.41 8.00 15.51
CA ASP A 186 -2.16 9.37 15.92
C ASP A 186 -1.08 9.46 17.01
N GLU A 187 -0.75 10.68 17.44
CA GLU A 187 0.24 10.94 18.50
C GLU A 187 -0.14 10.32 19.86
N SER A 188 -1.42 10.01 20.06
CA SER A 188 -1.95 9.36 21.27
C SER A 188 -2.02 7.83 21.15
N GLY A 189 -1.59 7.26 20.02
CA GLY A 189 -1.62 5.83 19.75
C GLY A 189 -2.98 5.30 19.27
N ASN A 190 -3.95 6.17 18.96
CA ASN A 190 -5.25 5.74 18.45
C ASN A 190 -5.23 5.59 16.92
N PRO A 191 -5.98 4.63 16.34
CA PRO A 191 -6.08 4.52 14.88
C PRO A 191 -6.62 5.80 14.24
N ILE A 192 -5.93 6.28 13.21
CA ILE A 192 -6.40 7.42 12.42
C ILE A 192 -7.61 6.99 11.59
N ILE A 193 -8.70 7.72 11.77
CA ILE A 193 -9.94 7.59 11.00
C ILE A 193 -10.19 8.90 10.26
N VAL A 194 -10.15 8.86 8.93
CA VAL A 194 -10.34 10.05 8.08
C VAL A 194 -11.78 10.08 7.58
N LYS A 195 -12.46 11.22 7.73
CA LYS A 195 -13.80 11.46 7.21
C LYS A 195 -13.71 11.97 5.78
N ILE A 196 -14.40 11.32 4.85
CA ILE A 196 -14.48 11.74 3.46
C ILE A 196 -15.58 12.81 3.32
N PRO A 197 -15.28 14.00 2.77
CA PRO A 197 -16.26 15.06 2.60
C PRO A 197 -17.22 14.77 1.44
N PHE A 198 -18.31 15.54 1.38
CA PHE A 198 -19.26 15.58 0.24
C PHE A 198 -20.02 14.27 -0.06
N VAL A 199 -20.09 13.36 0.92
CA VAL A 199 -20.94 12.17 0.87
C VAL A 199 -21.82 12.11 2.13
N GLU A 200 -23.12 11.89 1.93
CA GLU A 200 -24.12 11.70 2.99
C GLU A 200 -24.73 10.29 2.86
N PRO A 201 -24.75 9.48 3.93
CA PRO A 201 -24.03 9.68 5.19
C PRO A 201 -22.50 9.65 4.98
N PRO A 202 -21.72 10.29 5.88
CA PRO A 202 -20.27 10.42 5.70
C PRO A 202 -19.56 9.08 5.77
N ILE A 203 -18.79 8.77 4.71
CA ILE A 203 -17.89 7.63 4.68
C ILE A 203 -16.63 7.98 5.48
N ARG A 204 -16.17 7.05 6.31
CA ARG A 204 -14.90 7.14 7.03
C ARG A 204 -13.95 6.03 6.59
N VAL A 205 -12.65 6.28 6.63
CA VAL A 205 -11.64 5.26 6.32
C VAL A 205 -10.65 5.13 7.46
N ALA A 206 -10.37 3.89 7.86
CA ALA A 206 -9.16 3.60 8.60
C ALA A 206 -7.97 3.60 7.64
N VAL A 207 -6.82 4.06 8.13
CA VAL A 207 -5.60 4.15 7.32
C VAL A 207 -4.62 3.07 7.74
N TRP A 208 -4.16 2.30 6.75
CA TRP A 208 -3.11 1.32 6.89
C TRP A 208 -1.88 1.76 6.10
N LYS A 209 -0.71 1.28 6.51
CA LYS A 209 0.57 1.59 5.89
C LYS A 209 1.34 0.31 5.59
N VAL A 210 1.93 0.30 4.40
CA VAL A 210 2.86 -0.73 3.93
C VAL A 210 4.15 -0.01 3.52
N MET A 211 5.30 -0.52 3.96
CA MET A 211 6.58 -0.04 3.47
C MET A 211 6.99 -0.87 2.26
N VAL A 212 7.20 -0.19 1.12
CA VAL A 212 7.70 -0.78 -0.12
C VAL A 212 9.10 -0.23 -0.34
N GLY A 213 10.08 -0.84 0.33
CA GLY A 213 11.42 -0.28 0.44
C GLY A 213 11.36 1.09 1.11
N ARG A 214 11.70 2.14 0.36
CA ARG A 214 11.64 3.54 0.82
C ARG A 214 10.24 4.15 0.75
N ILE A 215 9.36 3.61 -0.08
CA ILE A 215 8.07 4.25 -0.40
C ILE A 215 7.00 3.80 0.60
N PRO A 216 6.38 4.74 1.34
CA PRO A 216 5.18 4.44 2.10
C PRO A 216 3.97 4.33 1.16
N LEU A 217 3.28 3.19 1.23
CA LEU A 217 1.98 2.97 0.60
C LEU A 217 0.90 3.05 1.67
N TYR A 218 0.00 4.04 1.54
CA TYR A 218 -1.16 4.19 2.40
C TYR A 218 -2.39 3.54 1.77
N LEU A 219 -3.05 2.68 2.54
CA LEU A 219 -4.19 1.90 2.11
C LEU A 219 -5.41 2.28 2.94
N MET A 220 -6.50 2.61 2.26
CA MET A 220 -7.76 2.99 2.88
C MET A 220 -8.66 1.77 3.06
N ASP A 221 -9.26 1.68 4.24
CA ASP A 221 -10.19 0.62 4.61
C ASP A 221 -11.51 1.22 5.11
N THR A 222 -12.60 0.96 4.39
CA THR A 222 -13.95 1.39 4.76
C THR A 222 -14.66 0.39 5.68
N ASP A 223 -14.12 -0.81 5.87
CA ASP A 223 -14.69 -1.83 6.75
C ASP A 223 -14.41 -1.52 8.22
N ILE A 224 -15.10 -0.50 8.71
CA ILE A 224 -15.06 -0.06 10.10
C ILE A 224 -16.47 0.10 10.67
N PRO A 225 -16.69 -0.22 11.97
CA PRO A 225 -18.04 -0.23 12.57
C PRO A 225 -18.81 1.09 12.47
N VAL A 226 -18.11 2.22 12.40
CA VAL A 226 -18.71 3.57 12.30
C VAL A 226 -19.38 3.83 10.95
N ASN A 227 -19.04 3.06 9.91
CA ASN A 227 -19.71 3.15 8.62
C ASN A 227 -20.95 2.24 8.58
N ASP A 228 -21.95 2.67 7.82
CA ASP A 228 -23.09 1.83 7.46
C ASP A 228 -22.62 0.57 6.72
N PRO A 229 -23.30 -0.58 6.87
CA PRO A 229 -22.92 -1.84 6.23
C PRO A 229 -22.69 -1.71 4.71
N TRP A 230 -23.51 -0.91 4.03
CA TRP A 230 -23.39 -0.65 2.59
C TRP A 230 -22.10 0.09 2.20
N ASN A 231 -21.56 0.94 3.09
CA ASN A 231 -20.32 1.67 2.86
C ASN A 231 -19.08 0.85 3.26
N ARG A 232 -19.22 -0.17 4.11
CA ARG A 232 -18.10 -1.06 4.49
C ARG A 232 -17.58 -1.86 3.30
N GLY A 233 -18.49 -2.30 2.43
CA GLY A 233 -18.17 -3.05 1.21
C GLY A 233 -17.44 -2.27 0.13
N ILE A 234 -17.24 -0.94 0.28
CA ILE A 234 -16.52 -0.12 -0.71
C ILE A 234 -15.09 -0.64 -0.88
N SER A 235 -14.40 -1.04 0.19
CA SER A 235 -13.03 -1.57 0.12
C SER A 235 -12.96 -3.10 0.19
N ALA A 236 -14.06 -3.84 0.04
CA ALA A 236 -14.04 -5.31 0.18
C ALA A 236 -13.22 -6.00 -0.93
N HIS A 237 -13.53 -5.66 -2.19
CA HIS A 237 -12.88 -6.24 -3.37
C HIS A 237 -12.55 -5.21 -4.44
N LEU A 238 -11.60 -5.59 -5.28
CA LEU A 238 -11.29 -4.89 -6.51
C LEU A 238 -12.38 -5.17 -7.57
N TYR A 239 -12.71 -4.18 -8.39
CA TYR A 239 -13.68 -4.27 -9.49
C TYR A 239 -15.11 -4.66 -9.12
N ILE A 240 -15.77 -3.82 -8.31
CA ILE A 240 -17.20 -3.98 -8.00
C ILE A 240 -18.07 -3.73 -9.26
N GLY A 241 -18.95 -4.68 -9.58
CA GLY A 241 -19.84 -4.60 -10.75
C GLY A 241 -20.97 -3.57 -10.63
N ASN A 242 -21.37 -3.22 -9.40
CA ASN A 242 -22.38 -2.18 -9.14
C ASN A 242 -21.81 -0.78 -9.43
N ARG A 243 -22.47 -0.02 -10.31
CA ARG A 243 -22.02 1.31 -10.75
C ARG A 243 -21.94 2.35 -9.63
N GLU A 244 -22.90 2.33 -8.70
CA GLU A 244 -22.91 3.26 -7.57
C GLU A 244 -21.75 2.96 -6.62
N GLN A 245 -21.55 1.68 -6.28
CA GLN A 245 -20.42 1.26 -5.44
C GLN A 245 -19.08 1.57 -6.10
N ARG A 246 -18.97 1.39 -7.41
CA ARG A 246 -17.78 1.78 -8.18
C ARG A 246 -17.54 3.29 -8.13
N LEU A 247 -18.58 4.12 -8.26
CA LEU A 247 -18.45 5.58 -8.08
C LEU A 247 -18.00 5.93 -6.65
N ARG A 248 -18.56 5.27 -5.63
CA ARG A 248 -18.14 5.43 -4.24
C ARG A 248 -16.68 5.04 -4.05
N GLN A 249 -16.22 3.93 -4.63
CA GLN A 249 -14.80 3.55 -4.65
C GLN A 249 -13.92 4.64 -5.29
N GLU A 250 -14.32 5.19 -6.44
CA GLU A 250 -13.57 6.27 -7.11
C GLU A 250 -13.52 7.56 -6.25
N ILE A 251 -14.62 7.91 -5.58
CA ILE A 251 -14.68 9.01 -4.61
C ILE A 251 -13.75 8.74 -3.42
N VAL A 252 -13.79 7.54 -2.83
CA VAL A 252 -12.92 7.19 -1.70
C VAL A 252 -11.45 7.20 -2.13
N LEU A 253 -11.12 6.64 -3.29
CA LEU A 253 -9.75 6.63 -3.78
C LEU A 253 -9.22 8.04 -4.05
N GLY A 254 -10.00 8.86 -4.76
CA GLY A 254 -9.57 10.19 -5.15
C GLY A 254 -9.66 11.20 -4.01
N ILE A 255 -10.88 11.43 -3.48
CA ILE A 255 -11.13 12.39 -2.42
C ILE A 255 -10.59 11.88 -1.09
N GLY A 256 -10.96 10.67 -0.69
CA GLY A 256 -10.49 10.08 0.55
C GLY A 256 -8.97 9.96 0.60
N GLY A 257 -8.33 9.55 -0.50
CA GLY A 257 -6.87 9.47 -0.58
C GLY A 257 -6.19 10.84 -0.45
N PHE A 258 -6.77 11.90 -1.04
CA PHE A 258 -6.28 13.26 -0.87
C PHE A 258 -6.39 13.73 0.59
N GLU A 259 -7.54 13.50 1.23
CA GLU A 259 -7.79 13.83 2.63
C GLU A 259 -6.90 13.02 3.59
N VAL A 260 -6.59 11.76 3.28
CA VAL A 260 -5.62 10.95 4.04
C VAL A 260 -4.24 11.59 3.99
N LEU A 261 -3.73 11.95 2.81
CA LEU A 261 -2.42 12.61 2.70
C LEU A 261 -2.40 13.94 3.47
N SER A 262 -3.47 14.74 3.36
CA SER A 262 -3.62 16.00 4.09
C SER A 262 -3.61 15.79 5.61
N THR A 263 -4.40 14.84 6.11
CA THR A 263 -4.49 14.50 7.55
C THR A 263 -3.14 14.04 8.11
N LEU A 264 -2.35 13.33 7.30
CA LEU A 264 -1.01 12.87 7.67
C LEU A 264 0.08 13.95 7.51
N GLY A 265 -0.27 15.16 7.08
CA GLY A 265 0.68 16.25 6.82
C GLY A 265 1.61 15.99 5.62
N ILE A 266 1.26 15.06 4.73
CA ILE A 266 2.08 14.68 3.59
C ILE A 266 1.84 15.65 2.43
N ARG A 267 2.82 16.53 2.22
CA ARG A 267 2.84 17.46 1.08
C ARG A 267 3.40 16.77 -0.17
N HIS A 268 2.88 17.14 -1.32
CA HIS A 268 3.29 16.62 -2.62
C HIS A 268 3.16 17.68 -3.71
N THR A 269 4.07 17.65 -4.68
CA THR A 269 4.10 18.61 -5.80
C THR A 269 3.62 17.98 -7.10
N VAL A 270 3.81 16.69 -7.28
CA VAL A 270 3.29 15.96 -8.44
C VAL A 270 2.21 15.00 -8.00
N LEU A 271 1.09 14.96 -8.73
CA LEU A 271 0.04 13.96 -8.56
C LEU A 271 0.06 13.02 -9.76
N HIS A 272 0.34 11.75 -9.55
CA HIS A 272 0.39 10.75 -10.62
C HIS A 272 -0.76 9.77 -10.45
N LEU A 273 -1.65 9.74 -11.44
CA LEU A 273 -2.81 8.87 -11.48
C LEU A 273 -2.57 7.67 -12.40
N ASN A 274 -2.72 6.47 -11.85
CA ASN A 274 -2.76 5.23 -12.61
C ASN A 274 -4.21 4.89 -13.00
N GLU A 275 -4.50 5.03 -14.29
CA GLU A 275 -5.85 4.96 -14.88
C GLU A 275 -6.83 6.02 -14.33
N GLY A 276 -8.09 5.95 -14.77
CA GLY A 276 -9.14 6.91 -14.41
C GLY A 276 -9.77 6.74 -13.02
N HIS A 277 -9.46 5.68 -12.26
CA HIS A 277 -10.08 5.43 -10.94
C HIS A 277 -9.88 6.57 -9.92
N PRO A 278 -8.68 7.16 -9.78
CA PRO A 278 -8.42 8.20 -8.80
C PRO A 278 -8.68 9.61 -9.37
N ALA A 279 -9.47 9.75 -10.45
CA ALA A 279 -9.66 11.04 -11.13
C ALA A 279 -10.21 12.15 -10.21
N PHE A 280 -10.99 11.80 -9.19
CA PHE A 280 -11.49 12.76 -8.18
C PHE A 280 -10.37 13.45 -7.39
N ALA A 281 -9.16 12.87 -7.30
CA ALA A 281 -8.01 13.53 -6.67
C ALA A 281 -7.61 14.83 -7.41
N LEU A 282 -7.83 14.91 -8.73
CA LEU A 282 -7.60 16.15 -9.48
C LEU A 282 -8.58 17.24 -9.07
N LEU A 283 -9.84 16.88 -8.87
CA LEU A 283 -10.90 17.82 -8.49
C LEU A 283 -10.66 18.36 -7.08
N GLU A 284 -10.27 17.49 -6.14
CA GLU A 284 -9.91 17.92 -4.78
C GLU A 284 -8.70 18.85 -4.78
N ARG A 285 -7.68 18.54 -5.57
CA ARG A 285 -6.51 19.42 -5.71
C ARG A 285 -6.84 20.80 -6.31
N ILE A 286 -7.83 20.87 -7.20
CA ILE A 286 -8.35 22.14 -7.71
C ILE A 286 -9.12 22.86 -6.58
N ARG A 287 -10.01 22.15 -5.87
CA ARG A 287 -10.82 22.69 -4.77
C ARG A 287 -9.93 23.30 -3.68
N GLU A 288 -8.90 22.60 -3.24
CA GLU A 288 -7.93 23.07 -2.25
C GLU A 288 -7.30 24.41 -2.68
N LYS A 289 -6.84 24.51 -3.93
CA LYS A 289 -6.24 25.76 -4.46
C LYS A 289 -7.24 26.91 -4.54
N VAL A 290 -8.47 26.61 -4.94
CA VAL A 290 -9.54 27.62 -5.00
C VAL A 290 -9.90 28.11 -3.60
N GLN A 291 -10.00 27.21 -2.62
CA GLN A 291 -10.21 27.57 -1.22
C GLN A 291 -9.05 28.39 -0.64
N ALA A 292 -7.83 28.18 -1.12
CA ALA A 292 -6.67 29.03 -0.80
C ALA A 292 -6.67 30.40 -1.52
N GLY A 293 -7.76 30.76 -2.22
CA GLY A 293 -7.95 32.07 -2.84
C GLY A 293 -7.56 32.16 -4.33
N MET A 294 -7.23 31.04 -4.98
CA MET A 294 -6.92 31.02 -6.41
C MET A 294 -8.20 31.03 -7.27
N SER A 295 -8.18 31.68 -8.44
CA SER A 295 -9.27 31.49 -9.42
C SER A 295 -9.27 30.05 -9.95
N TYR A 296 -10.44 29.56 -10.34
CA TYR A 296 -10.58 28.22 -10.90
C TYR A 296 -9.65 27.99 -12.10
N GLU A 297 -9.55 28.95 -13.02
CA GLU A 297 -8.74 28.83 -14.24
C GLU A 297 -7.24 28.74 -13.94
N LYS A 298 -6.77 29.46 -12.91
CA LYS A 298 -5.39 29.38 -12.47
C LYS A 298 -5.13 28.06 -11.74
N ALA A 299 -6.05 27.63 -10.87
CA ALA A 299 -5.95 26.35 -10.16
C ALA A 299 -5.94 25.16 -11.13
N ALA A 300 -6.87 25.12 -12.09
CA ALA A 300 -6.96 24.07 -13.10
C ALA A 300 -5.70 24.00 -13.98
N ARG A 301 -5.16 25.15 -14.42
CA ARG A 301 -3.90 25.19 -15.17
C ARG A 301 -2.72 24.66 -14.36
N GLN A 302 -2.60 25.05 -13.09
CA GLN A 302 -1.52 24.58 -12.23
C GLN A 302 -1.65 23.07 -11.96
N VAL A 303 -2.84 22.57 -11.65
CA VAL A 303 -3.07 21.13 -11.43
C VAL A 303 -2.73 20.36 -12.70
N ARG A 304 -3.17 20.82 -13.88
CA ARG A 304 -2.81 20.20 -15.16
C ARG A 304 -1.29 20.15 -15.37
N ALA A 305 -0.56 21.21 -15.03
CA ALA A 305 0.89 21.28 -15.19
C ALA A 305 1.68 20.43 -14.17
N THR A 306 1.03 19.97 -13.10
CA THR A 306 1.65 19.24 -11.99
C THR A 306 1.01 17.88 -11.76
N SER A 307 0.29 17.36 -12.76
CA SER A 307 -0.34 16.06 -12.72
C SER A 307 0.08 15.20 -13.90
N VAL A 308 0.32 13.91 -13.63
CA VAL A 308 0.64 12.89 -14.63
C VAL A 308 -0.52 11.90 -14.65
N PHE A 309 -1.01 11.56 -15.84
CA PHE A 309 -2.04 10.54 -16.03
C PHE A 309 -1.49 9.45 -16.93
N THR A 310 -1.52 8.21 -16.44
CA THR A 310 -1.15 7.03 -17.23
C THR A 310 -2.39 6.23 -17.53
N THR A 311 -2.59 5.86 -18.80
CA THR A 311 -3.65 4.94 -19.21
C THR A 311 -3.04 3.74 -19.92
N HIS A 312 -3.58 2.57 -19.62
CA HIS A 312 -3.17 1.28 -20.14
C HIS A 312 -4.22 0.69 -21.08
N THR A 313 -5.33 1.40 -21.27
CA THR A 313 -6.42 0.96 -22.13
C THR A 313 -6.41 1.71 -23.46
N PRO A 314 -5.96 1.09 -24.56
CA PRO A 314 -6.00 1.72 -25.88
C PRO A 314 -7.44 1.70 -26.42
N GLY A 315 -8.18 2.81 -26.29
CA GLY A 315 -9.43 3.00 -27.04
C GLY A 315 -10.44 3.97 -26.41
N LYS A 316 -10.99 4.89 -27.23
CA LYS A 316 -11.99 5.90 -26.82
C LYS A 316 -13.25 5.32 -26.15
N ARG A 317 -13.65 4.08 -26.47
CA ARG A 317 -14.84 3.42 -25.90
C ARG A 317 -14.65 2.88 -24.49
N ARG A 318 -13.43 2.87 -23.96
CA ARG A 318 -13.12 2.35 -22.61
C ARG A 318 -12.67 3.45 -21.65
N VAL A 319 -12.67 4.71 -22.10
CA VAL A 319 -12.54 5.88 -21.22
C VAL A 319 -13.77 5.93 -20.32
N ARG A 320 -13.54 6.05 -19.00
CA ARG A 320 -14.63 6.11 -18.03
C ARG A 320 -15.43 7.38 -18.24
N SER A 321 -16.75 7.23 -18.30
CA SER A 321 -17.71 8.33 -18.38
C SER A 321 -18.74 8.17 -17.27
N CYS A 322 -18.89 9.19 -16.42
CA CYS A 322 -20.06 9.33 -15.57
C CYS A 322 -21.15 10.06 -16.37
N ASN A 323 -22.33 9.45 -16.50
CA ASN A 323 -23.47 10.13 -17.11
C ASN A 323 -24.09 11.09 -16.09
N ASN A 324 -24.22 12.37 -16.45
CA ASN A 324 -24.86 13.41 -15.64
C ASN A 324 -26.40 13.32 -15.62
N THR A 325 -27.00 12.17 -15.92
CA THR A 325 -28.46 12.01 -15.85
C THR A 325 -28.88 11.73 -14.41
N LEU A 326 -28.81 12.76 -13.57
CA LEU A 326 -29.71 12.93 -12.44
C LEU A 326 -30.84 13.83 -12.96
N GLY A 327 -31.99 13.22 -13.24
CA GLY A 327 -33.25 13.93 -13.44
C GLY A 327 -33.93 14.23 -12.12
#